data_AF-A0A804Q3W4-F1
#
_entry.id   AF-A0A804Q3W4-F1
#
_cell.length_a   1.000
_cell.length_b   1.000
_cell.length_c   1.000
_cell.angle_alpha   90.00
_cell.angle_beta   90.00
_cell.angle_gamma   90.00
#
_symmetry.space_group_name_H-M   'P 1'
#
loop_
_entity.id
_entity.type
_entity.pdbx_description
1 polymer ?
#
loop_
_entity_poly.entity_id
_entity_poly.type
_entity_poly.pdbx_seq_one_letter_code
_entity_poly.pdbx_strand_id
1 'polypeptide(L)'
;MDPTDQSPEEVYSVWALPPEPVRDRFRRIMEGLRAAYGGPAFEPHVTVVGDFRGRRSEAVKVVGASDHCCANFGYNRKTPYMPHVSLLYGDLTDEEKEEARKKAEELDKDIYVLEFEISELALYRTDTTDKTLESWELVEVCHLGS
;
A
#
# COMPACT_ATOMS: atom_id res chain seq x y z
N MET A 1 17.60 -20.49 1.39
CA MET A 1 17.99 -19.26 2.12
C MET A 1 19.38 -18.88 1.63
N ASP A 2 19.67 -17.60 1.42
CA ASP A 2 21.06 -17.18 1.21
C ASP A 2 21.67 -16.95 2.60
N PRO A 3 22.50 -17.87 3.11
CA PRO A 3 23.08 -17.76 4.44
C PRO A 3 24.16 -16.66 4.52
N THR A 4 24.42 -15.96 3.42
CA THR A 4 25.40 -14.88 3.32
C THR A 4 24.78 -13.48 3.33
N ASP A 5 23.45 -13.35 3.43
CA ASP A 5 22.77 -12.06 3.45
C ASP A 5 23.06 -11.28 4.75
N GLN A 6 23.95 -10.29 4.63
CA GLN A 6 24.34 -9.38 5.71
C GLN A 6 23.50 -8.08 5.72
N SER A 7 22.38 -8.01 4.98
CA SER A 7 21.52 -6.82 5.03
C SER A 7 21.05 -6.54 6.46
N PRO A 8 20.81 -5.27 6.83
CA PRO A 8 20.11 -4.98 8.07
C PRO A 8 18.70 -5.57 8.05
N GLU A 9 18.13 -5.74 9.23
CA GLU A 9 16.70 -5.98 9.36
C GLU A 9 15.95 -4.65 9.23
N GLU A 10 15.03 -4.59 8.28
CA GLU A 10 14.21 -3.42 8.01
C GLU A 10 12.73 -3.78 8.18
N VAL A 11 11.86 -2.78 8.13
CA VAL A 11 10.41 -2.97 8.13
C VAL A 11 9.93 -2.92 6.68
N TYR A 12 9.16 -3.93 6.29
CA TYR A 12 8.60 -4.06 4.96
C TYR A 12 7.08 -4.20 5.01
N SER A 13 6.46 -3.86 3.87
CA SER A 13 5.06 -4.09 3.58
C SER A 13 4.91 -4.69 2.18
N VAL A 14 3.90 -5.54 2.00
CA VAL A 14 3.49 -6.06 0.70
C VAL A 14 2.22 -5.38 0.26
N TRP A 15 2.26 -4.77 -0.90
CA TRP A 15 1.20 -3.96 -1.47
C TRP A 15 0.68 -4.57 -2.75
N ALA A 16 -0.63 -4.75 -2.85
CA ALA A 16 -1.31 -5.01 -4.10
C ALA A 16 -1.51 -3.69 -4.84
N LEU A 17 -0.99 -3.61 -6.07
CA LEU A 17 -1.06 -2.41 -6.88
C LEU A 17 -2.27 -2.50 -7.81
N PRO A 18 -3.17 -1.50 -7.83
CA PRO A 18 -4.19 -1.42 -8.85
C PRO A 18 -3.53 -1.38 -10.25
N PRO A 19 -4.11 -2.03 -11.27
CA PRO A 19 -3.58 -1.99 -12.62
C PRO A 19 -3.84 -0.63 -13.26
N GLU A 20 -3.14 -0.32 -14.35
CA GLU A 20 -3.58 0.79 -15.22
C GLU A 20 -4.82 0.36 -16.03
N PRO A 21 -5.78 1.28 -16.30
CA PRO A 21 -5.78 2.72 -15.98
C PRO A 21 -6.41 3.07 -14.62
N VAL A 22 -6.71 2.07 -13.78
CA VAL A 22 -7.35 2.26 -12.47
C VAL A 22 -6.44 3.00 -11.50
N ARG A 23 -5.14 2.67 -11.49
CA ARG A 23 -4.14 3.35 -10.66
C ARG A 23 -4.07 4.85 -10.96
N ASP A 24 -4.09 5.24 -12.24
CA ASP A 24 -4.18 6.65 -12.63
C ASP A 24 -5.45 7.35 -12.16
N ARG A 25 -6.60 6.65 -12.06
CA ARG A 25 -7.81 7.23 -11.45
C ARG A 25 -7.58 7.55 -9.97
N PHE A 26 -7.02 6.61 -9.22
CA PHE A 26 -6.68 6.84 -7.82
C PHE A 26 -5.69 7.98 -7.65
N ARG A 27 -4.62 8.05 -8.46
CA ARG A 27 -3.64 9.14 -8.42
C ARG A 27 -4.30 10.52 -8.55
N ARG A 28 -5.23 10.69 -9.50
CA ARG A 28 -5.95 11.98 -9.68
C ARG A 28 -6.77 12.37 -8.46
N ILE A 29 -7.45 11.41 -7.83
CA ILE A 29 -8.23 11.66 -6.61
C ILE A 29 -7.29 12.04 -5.47
N MET A 30 -6.23 11.26 -5.26
CA MET A 30 -5.22 11.49 -4.22
C MET A 30 -4.52 12.85 -4.38
N GLU A 31 -4.18 13.23 -5.61
CA GLU A 31 -3.62 14.55 -5.92
C GLU A 31 -4.60 15.69 -5.61
N GLY A 32 -5.87 15.53 -6.00
CA GLY A 32 -6.92 16.53 -5.71
C GLY A 32 -7.18 16.71 -4.21
N LEU A 33 -7.21 15.61 -3.46
CA LEU A 33 -7.34 15.64 -2.00
C LEU A 33 -6.12 16.26 -1.34
N ARG A 34 -4.91 15.87 -1.76
CA ARG A 34 -3.67 16.44 -1.23
C ARG A 34 -3.56 17.94 -1.51
N ALA A 35 -3.99 18.39 -2.69
CA ALA A 35 -4.01 19.82 -3.02
C ALA A 35 -4.97 20.63 -2.13
N ALA A 36 -6.06 20.01 -1.66
CA ALA A 36 -7.04 20.66 -0.80
C ALA A 36 -6.70 20.59 0.70
N TYR A 37 -6.14 19.48 1.17
CA TYR A 37 -5.98 19.18 2.60
C TYR A 37 -4.53 18.95 3.05
N GLY A 38 -3.56 19.00 2.13
CA GLY A 38 -2.15 18.70 2.41
C GLY A 38 -1.88 17.20 2.51
N GLY A 39 -0.77 16.83 3.16
CA GLY A 39 -0.36 15.43 3.34
C GLY A 39 0.70 14.95 2.33
N PRO A 40 1.37 13.82 2.63
CA PRO A 40 2.41 13.28 1.77
C PRO A 40 1.85 12.61 0.51
N ALA A 41 2.66 12.55 -0.54
CA ALA A 41 2.34 11.75 -1.73
C ALA A 41 2.75 10.29 -1.48
N PHE A 42 1.95 9.34 -1.98
CA PHE A 42 2.24 7.92 -1.95
C PHE A 42 1.55 7.21 -3.11
N GLU A 43 2.01 6.01 -3.45
CA GLU A 43 1.41 5.22 -4.53
C GLU A 43 0.06 4.62 -4.11
N PRO A 44 -0.96 4.57 -4.99
CA PRO A 44 -2.20 3.85 -4.70
C PRO A 44 -1.93 2.36 -4.47
N HIS A 45 -2.33 1.83 -3.33
CA HIS A 45 -2.11 0.43 -2.99
C HIS A 45 -3.18 -0.13 -2.04
N VAL A 46 -3.30 -1.46 -2.01
CA VAL A 46 -3.97 -2.20 -0.94
C VAL A 46 -2.91 -2.97 -0.15
N THR A 47 -2.81 -2.71 1.15
CA THR A 47 -1.82 -3.41 2.00
C THR A 47 -2.28 -4.85 2.27
N VAL A 48 -1.57 -5.82 1.69
CA VAL A 48 -1.82 -7.25 1.87
C VAL A 48 -1.18 -7.75 3.16
N VAL A 49 0.09 -7.41 3.35
CA VAL A 49 0.89 -7.68 4.56
C VAL A 49 1.54 -6.38 5.00
N GLY A 50 1.33 -5.95 6.24
CA GLY A 50 1.89 -4.70 6.76
C GLY A 50 2.96 -4.95 7.82
N ASP A 51 3.92 -4.03 7.89
CA ASP A 51 4.81 -3.81 9.04
C ASP A 51 5.52 -5.06 9.57
N PHE A 52 6.01 -5.90 8.67
CA PHE A 52 6.79 -7.08 9.06
C PHE A 52 8.28 -6.76 9.03
N ARG A 53 9.02 -7.27 10.01
CA ARG A 53 10.47 -7.09 10.11
C ARG A 53 11.20 -8.31 9.55
N GLY A 54 12.25 -8.08 8.79
CA GLY A 54 13.11 -9.15 8.27
C GLY A 54 14.29 -8.61 7.49
N ARG A 55 15.13 -9.51 6.97
CA ARG A 55 16.18 -9.15 6.00
C ARG A 55 15.60 -9.03 4.60
N ARG A 56 16.29 -8.31 3.72
CA ARG A 56 15.85 -8.11 2.33
C ARG A 56 15.60 -9.44 1.62
N SER A 57 16.50 -10.41 1.75
CA SER A 57 16.33 -11.72 1.10
C SER A 57 15.17 -12.55 1.65
N GLU A 58 14.71 -12.28 2.87
CA GLU A 58 13.53 -12.92 3.47
C GLU A 58 12.26 -12.21 3.00
N ALA A 59 12.26 -10.89 3.02
CA ALA A 59 11.15 -10.05 2.60
C ALA A 59 10.75 -10.26 1.13
N VAL A 60 11.73 -10.42 0.23
CA VAL A 60 11.47 -10.75 -1.19
C VAL A 60 10.69 -12.07 -1.32
N LYS A 61 10.97 -13.07 -0.47
CA LYS A 61 10.21 -14.33 -0.47
C LYS A 61 8.78 -14.14 0.02
N VAL A 62 8.54 -13.19 0.93
CA VAL A 62 7.20 -12.87 1.45
C VAL A 62 6.29 -12.43 0.32
N VAL A 63 6.77 -11.61 -0.62
CA VAL A 63 5.98 -11.22 -1.79
C VAL A 63 5.64 -12.42 -2.66
N GLY A 64 6.64 -13.23 -3.02
CA GLY A 64 6.42 -14.41 -3.86
C GLY A 64 5.46 -15.44 -3.27
N ALA A 65 5.39 -15.59 -1.95
CA ALA A 65 4.39 -16.45 -1.31
C ALA A 65 3.12 -15.72 -0.86
N SER A 66 3.08 -14.38 -0.85
CA SER A 66 1.83 -13.64 -0.73
C SER A 66 0.94 -13.79 -1.97
N ASP A 67 1.53 -14.03 -3.15
CA ASP A 67 0.85 -14.53 -4.35
C ASP A 67 0.16 -15.88 -4.07
N HIS A 68 0.77 -16.74 -3.23
CA HIS A 68 0.33 -18.12 -3.05
C HIS A 68 -0.47 -18.42 -1.77
N CYS A 69 -0.29 -17.69 -0.65
CA CYS A 69 -1.10 -17.69 0.58
C CYS A 69 -0.35 -16.94 1.71
N CYS A 70 -0.95 -15.88 2.28
CA CYS A 70 -0.42 -15.18 3.46
C CYS A 70 -0.17 -16.07 4.70
N ALA A 71 -0.74 -17.28 4.75
CA ALA A 71 -0.59 -18.23 5.85
C ALA A 71 0.85 -18.80 5.98
N ASN A 72 1.67 -18.74 4.94
CA ASN A 72 2.95 -19.47 4.92
C ASN A 72 4.08 -18.85 5.77
N PHE A 73 3.94 -17.60 6.23
CA PHE A 73 5.00 -16.87 6.94
C PHE A 73 4.78 -16.72 8.45
N GLY A 74 3.78 -17.39 9.02
CA GLY A 74 3.48 -17.27 10.45
C GLY A 74 3.09 -15.84 10.86
N TYR A 75 2.70 -14.99 9.91
CA TYR A 75 2.30 -13.62 10.16
C TYR A 75 0.93 -13.60 10.85
N ASN A 76 0.93 -13.19 12.13
CA ASN A 76 -0.28 -13.10 12.92
C ASN A 76 -0.80 -11.65 12.88
N ARG A 77 -1.87 -11.43 12.11
CA ARG A 77 -2.48 -10.09 11.99
C ARG A 77 -3.00 -9.65 13.37
N LYS A 78 -2.59 -8.46 13.84
CA LYS A 78 -3.10 -7.90 15.11
C LYS A 78 -4.57 -7.50 15.03
N THR A 79 -5.06 -7.17 13.85
CA THR A 79 -6.43 -6.73 13.57
C THR A 79 -7.04 -7.52 12.41
N PRO A 80 -8.38 -7.67 12.36
CA PRO A 80 -9.06 -8.23 11.21
C PRO A 80 -8.65 -7.51 9.92
N TYR A 81 -8.51 -8.26 8.82
CA TYR A 81 -8.19 -7.65 7.55
C TYR A 81 -9.37 -6.81 7.05
N MET A 82 -9.10 -5.54 6.77
CA MET A 82 -10.02 -4.63 6.10
C MET A 82 -9.32 -4.17 4.81
N PRO A 83 -9.61 -4.76 3.64
CA PRO A 83 -9.01 -4.32 2.39
C PRO A 83 -9.50 -2.91 2.06
N HIS A 84 -8.57 -1.98 1.86
CA HIS A 84 -8.86 -0.59 1.51
C HIS A 84 -7.72 0.00 0.68
N VAL A 85 -8.04 1.01 -0.13
CA VAL A 85 -7.07 1.90 -0.76
C VAL A 85 -7.12 3.22 -0.01
N SER A 86 -6.02 3.58 0.64
CA SER A 86 -5.90 4.90 1.29
C SER A 86 -5.85 5.99 0.22
N LEU A 87 -6.67 7.05 0.39
CA LEU A 87 -6.71 8.17 -0.56
C LEU A 87 -5.97 9.42 -0.05
N LEU A 88 -5.80 9.54 1.27
CA LEU A 88 -5.15 10.69 1.90
C LEU A 88 -4.59 10.28 3.26
N TYR A 89 -3.39 10.74 3.58
CA TYR A 89 -2.85 10.73 4.94
C TYR A 89 -2.74 12.16 5.45
N GLY A 90 -3.31 12.42 6.62
CA GLY A 90 -3.27 13.72 7.27
C GLY A 90 -4.01 13.70 8.60
N ASP A 91 -3.66 14.65 9.46
CA ASP A 91 -4.33 14.88 10.74
C ASP A 91 -5.53 15.80 10.53
N LEU A 92 -6.65 15.23 10.05
CA LEU A 92 -7.89 15.95 9.75
C LEU A 92 -8.87 15.92 10.93
N THR A 93 -9.63 17.01 11.15
CA THR A 93 -10.82 16.99 12.02
C THR A 93 -11.92 16.11 11.42
N ASP A 94 -12.94 15.76 12.20
CA ASP A 94 -14.05 14.94 11.68
C ASP A 94 -14.88 15.70 10.62
N GLU A 95 -14.98 17.03 10.74
CA GLU A 95 -15.56 17.88 9.70
C GLU A 95 -14.73 17.83 8.41
N GLU A 96 -13.41 18.02 8.51
CA GLU A 96 -12.50 17.97 7.35
C GLU A 96 -12.51 16.58 6.69
N LYS A 97 -12.62 15.49 7.46
CA LYS A 97 -12.76 14.13 6.91
C LYS A 97 -14.02 13.96 6.07
N GLU A 98 -15.15 14.49 6.53
CA GLU A 98 -16.40 14.41 5.76
C GLU A 98 -16.36 15.28 4.50
N GLU A 99 -15.71 16.45 4.57
CA GLU A 99 -15.46 17.28 3.38
C GLU A 99 -14.51 16.59 2.38
N ALA A 100 -13.42 15.99 2.85
CA ALA A 100 -12.49 15.23 2.01
C ALA A 100 -13.17 14.03 1.36
N ARG A 101 -14.05 13.33 2.08
CA ARG A 101 -14.87 12.25 1.53
C ARG A 101 -15.76 12.74 0.39
N LYS A 102 -16.51 13.84 0.60
CA LYS A 102 -17.34 14.44 -0.46
C LYS A 102 -16.50 14.89 -1.65
N LYS A 103 -15.30 15.43 -1.39
CA LYS A 103 -14.39 15.86 -2.44
C LYS A 103 -13.91 14.70 -3.30
N ALA A 104 -13.64 13.54 -2.71
CA ALA A 104 -13.30 12.33 -3.45
C ALA A 104 -14.44 11.91 -4.41
N GLU A 105 -15.70 11.97 -3.94
CA GLU A 105 -16.89 11.69 -4.75
C GLU A 105 -17.09 12.71 -5.89
N GLU A 106 -16.77 13.98 -5.66
CA GLU A 106 -16.79 14.99 -6.73
C GLU A 106 -15.73 14.75 -7.80
N LEU A 107 -14.53 14.32 -7.40
CA LEU A 107 -13.40 14.07 -8.29
C LEU A 107 -13.61 12.82 -9.16
N ASP A 108 -14.27 11.79 -8.61
CA ASP A 108 -14.64 10.59 -9.34
C ASP A 108 -15.89 9.94 -8.72
N LYS A 109 -17.04 10.18 -9.34
CA LYS A 109 -18.34 9.71 -8.85
C LYS A 109 -18.51 8.20 -8.89
N ASP A 110 -17.73 7.49 -9.69
CA ASP A 110 -17.92 6.04 -9.84
C ASP A 110 -16.83 5.26 -9.08
N ILE A 111 -16.00 5.95 -8.28
CA ILE A 111 -14.90 5.31 -7.55
C ILE A 111 -15.38 4.27 -6.54
N TYR A 112 -16.58 4.44 -5.97
CA TYR A 112 -17.12 3.54 -4.94
C TYR A 112 -17.72 2.24 -5.49
N VAL A 113 -17.99 2.17 -6.80
CA VAL A 113 -18.42 0.94 -7.50
C VAL A 113 -17.31 0.34 -8.35
N LEU A 114 -16.09 0.86 -8.23
CA LEU A 114 -14.98 0.41 -9.07
C LEU A 114 -14.53 -0.99 -8.68
N GLU A 115 -14.66 -1.91 -9.63
CA GLU A 115 -14.09 -3.25 -9.57
C GLU A 115 -12.85 -3.33 -10.46
N PHE A 116 -11.81 -3.99 -9.96
CA PHE A 116 -10.58 -4.22 -10.71
C PHE A 116 -9.87 -5.48 -10.20
N GLU A 117 -9.08 -6.06 -11.08
CA GLU A 117 -8.27 -7.24 -10.79
C GLU A 117 -6.84 -6.82 -10.41
N ILE A 118 -6.33 -7.38 -9.32
CA ILE A 118 -4.92 -7.22 -8.94
C ILE A 118 -4.10 -8.21 -9.73
N SER A 119 -3.09 -7.71 -10.44
CA SER A 119 -2.10 -8.52 -11.19
C SER A 119 -0.68 -8.33 -10.69
N GLU A 120 -0.45 -7.43 -9.72
CA GLU A 120 0.88 -7.10 -9.22
C GLU A 120 0.89 -6.95 -7.70
N LEU A 121 1.86 -7.60 -7.06
CA LEU A 121 2.25 -7.37 -5.68
C LEU A 121 3.64 -6.72 -5.66
N ALA A 122 3.83 -5.77 -4.75
CA ALA A 122 5.07 -5.03 -4.61
C ALA A 122 5.57 -5.09 -3.16
N LEU A 123 6.87 -5.36 -3.00
CA LEU A 123 7.56 -5.22 -1.73
C LEU A 123 7.98 -3.77 -1.56
N TYR A 124 7.57 -3.14 -0.47
CA TYR A 124 8.06 -1.83 -0.07
C TYR A 124 8.82 -1.93 1.25
N ARG A 125 9.94 -1.24 1.35
CA ARG A 125 10.50 -0.88 2.66
C ARG A 125 9.69 0.30 3.18
N THR A 126 9.12 0.16 4.36
CA THR A 126 8.19 1.14 4.94
C THR A 126 8.61 1.45 6.37
N ASP A 127 9.42 2.49 6.57
CA ASP A 127 9.65 2.99 7.92
C ASP A 127 8.37 3.65 8.43
N THR A 128 7.69 2.99 9.36
CA THR A 128 6.41 3.45 9.91
C THR A 128 6.57 4.63 10.87
N THR A 129 7.80 4.96 11.26
CA THR A 129 8.09 6.15 12.07
C THR A 129 8.23 7.40 11.22
N ASP A 130 8.48 7.25 9.92
CA ASP A 130 8.56 8.35 8.97
C ASP A 130 7.16 8.77 8.49
N LYS A 131 6.72 9.94 8.97
CA LYS A 131 5.44 10.54 8.56
C LYS A 131 5.50 11.27 7.22
N THR A 132 6.69 11.53 6.68
CA THR A 132 6.86 12.19 5.38
C THR A 132 6.66 11.23 4.22
N LEU A 133 6.83 9.92 4.49
CA LEU A 133 6.82 8.82 3.52
C LEU A 133 7.98 8.88 2.50
N GLU A 134 8.98 9.75 2.69
CA GLU A 134 10.13 9.88 1.79
C GLU A 134 11.08 8.67 1.89
N SER A 135 11.08 7.98 3.04
CA SER A 135 11.88 6.76 3.24
C SER A 135 11.27 5.50 2.62
N TRP A 136 10.03 5.58 2.15
CA TRP A 136 9.29 4.45 1.58
C TRP A 136 9.81 4.16 0.18
N GLU A 137 10.37 2.97 -0.02
CA GLU A 137 10.99 2.60 -1.30
C GLU A 137 10.46 1.27 -1.82
N LEU A 138 10.25 1.21 -3.14
CA LEU A 138 9.95 -0.03 -3.85
C LEU A 138 11.21 -0.90 -3.87
N VAL A 139 11.09 -2.15 -3.41
CA VAL A 139 12.20 -3.11 -3.31
C VAL A 139 12.11 -4.16 -4.41
N GLU A 140 10.92 -4.68 -4.70
CA GLU A 140 10.69 -5.78 -5.65
C GLU A 140 9.23 -5.75 -6.14
N VAL A 141 8.99 -6.21 -7.37
CA VAL A 141 7.64 -6.42 -7.92
C VAL A 141 7.47 -7.88 -8.33
N CYS A 142 6.33 -8.46 -7.98
CA CYS A 142 5.91 -9.80 -8.37
C CYS A 142 4.62 -9.69 -9.19
N HIS A 143 4.66 -10.16 -10.43
CA HIS A 143 3.47 -10.27 -11.28
C HIS A 143 2.75 -11.57 -10.97
N LEU A 144 1.46 -11.48 -10.66
CA LEU A 144 0.60 -12.62 -10.40
C LEU A 144 0.25 -13.28 -11.74
N GLY A 145 0.48 -14.59 -11.84
CA GLY A 145 0.14 -15.34 -13.04
C GLY A 145 -1.37 -15.46 -13.18
N SER A 146 -1.87 -15.33 -14.42
CA SER A 146 -3.26 -15.62 -14.78
C SER A 146 -3.56 -17.11 -14.78
#